data_AF-A0A833SZ95-F1
#
_entry.id   AF-A0A833SZ95-F1
#
_cell.length_a   1.000
_cell.length_b   1.000
_cell.length_c   1.000
_cell.angle_alpha   90.00
_cell.angle_beta   90.00
_cell.angle_gamma   90.00
#
_symmetry.space_group_name_H-M   'P 1'
#
loop_
_entity.id
_entity.type
_entity.pdbx_description
1 polymer ?
#
loop_
_entity_poly.entity_id
_entity_poly.type
_entity_poly.pdbx_seq_one_letter_code
_entity_poly.pdbx_strand_id
1 'polypeptide(L)'
;MPSATGIIASLAAVVALLFAGAEGHGQMLYPTYRHMSEKYRKDGGVLINVGIRELQIAPIELISQKKQIDYPPAPTFNIMNGCRGTVYEEGSNVTTLQRGEVFDVKWTISAPHPGYMKLSILKPTENAKGNGGDGNTAAKMPADIKGCEKAGDCVLQFFWYFKMAEQTYLTCADIIVPGSGASGDSISAARSSRPQRLRLRLRLLRLRLLRSPRSLLSPFVTPEPATVKKEVGGEADGGKCSRRMRRN
;
A
#
# COMPACT_ATOMS: atom_id res chain seq x y z
N MET A 1 -62.81 -21.19 44.91
CA MET A 1 -61.48 -21.69 45.35
C MET A 1 -61.26 -23.06 44.72
N PRO A 2 -60.05 -23.44 44.28
CA PRO A 2 -59.00 -22.77 43.48
C PRO A 2 -59.18 -23.22 41.99
N SER A 3 -58.34 -23.03 40.97
CA SER A 3 -56.97 -22.56 40.86
C SER A 3 -56.77 -22.03 39.43
N ALA A 4 -56.11 -20.88 39.30
CA ALA A 4 -55.68 -20.32 38.03
C ALA A 4 -54.39 -21.00 37.58
N THR A 5 -54.33 -21.41 36.31
CA THR A 5 -53.06 -21.70 35.62
C THR A 5 -53.10 -21.07 34.24
N GLY A 6 -52.53 -19.85 34.18
CA GLY A 6 -52.27 -19.15 32.93
C GLY A 6 -51.13 -19.83 32.18
N ILE A 7 -51.37 -20.13 30.91
CA ILE A 7 -50.32 -20.54 29.97
C ILE A 7 -49.97 -19.30 29.17
N ILE A 8 -48.96 -18.56 29.64
CA ILE A 8 -48.30 -17.53 28.83
C ILE A 8 -47.29 -18.27 27.96
N ALA A 9 -47.69 -18.54 26.71
CA ALA A 9 -46.79 -19.02 25.67
C ALA A 9 -45.87 -17.86 25.25
N SER A 10 -44.75 -17.71 25.94
CA SER A 10 -43.70 -16.78 25.54
C SER A 10 -43.10 -17.22 24.21
N LEU A 11 -43.35 -16.46 23.14
CA LEU A 11 -42.59 -16.51 21.89
C LEU A 11 -41.11 -16.25 22.22
N ALA A 12 -40.29 -17.30 22.27
CA ALA A 12 -38.85 -17.15 22.20
C ALA A 12 -38.50 -16.79 20.75
N ALA A 13 -38.47 -15.49 20.44
CA ALA A 13 -37.87 -15.00 19.21
C ALA A 13 -36.38 -15.33 19.26
N VAL A 14 -35.98 -16.40 18.57
CA VAL A 14 -34.58 -16.69 18.29
C VAL A 14 -34.09 -15.59 17.36
N VAL A 15 -33.54 -14.52 17.93
CA VAL A 15 -32.75 -13.54 17.19
C VAL A 15 -31.47 -14.26 16.80
N ALA A 16 -31.43 -14.81 15.59
CA ALA A 16 -30.18 -15.19 14.97
C ALA A 16 -29.34 -13.91 14.84
N LEU A 17 -28.37 -13.72 15.73
CA LEU A 17 -27.31 -12.74 15.52
C LEU A 17 -26.54 -13.20 14.27
N LEU A 18 -26.97 -12.71 13.11
CA LEU A 18 -26.13 -12.62 11.94
C LEU A 18 -25.03 -11.61 12.29
N PHE A 19 -23.92 -12.10 12.84
CA PHE A 19 -22.68 -11.36 12.79
C PHE A 19 -22.28 -11.26 11.32
N ALA A 20 -22.77 -10.22 10.63
CA ALA A 20 -22.07 -9.69 9.48
C ALA A 20 -20.67 -9.35 9.99
N GLY A 21 -19.69 -10.16 9.58
CA GLY A 21 -18.30 -9.96 9.96
C GLY A 21 -17.94 -8.50 9.67
N ALA A 22 -17.52 -7.78 10.69
CA ALA A 22 -16.93 -6.46 10.57
C ALA A 22 -15.68 -6.61 9.70
N GLU A 23 -15.82 -6.37 8.40
CA GLU A 23 -14.90 -6.84 7.38
C GLU A 23 -13.73 -5.86 7.22
N GLY A 24 -12.96 -5.56 8.27
CA GLY A 24 -11.87 -4.56 8.32
C GLY A 24 -10.60 -4.84 7.49
N HIS A 25 -10.74 -5.37 6.27
CA HIS A 25 -9.66 -5.93 5.46
C HIS A 25 -8.81 -4.83 4.81
N GLY A 26 -7.76 -4.42 5.51
CA GLY A 26 -6.77 -3.47 5.03
C GLY A 26 -5.85 -4.09 3.99
N GLN A 27 -5.65 -3.41 2.87
CA GLN A 27 -4.86 -3.93 1.76
C GLN A 27 -4.20 -2.80 0.97
N MET A 28 -2.89 -2.88 0.78
CA MET A 28 -2.16 -1.95 -0.09
C MET A 28 -2.57 -2.15 -1.56
N LEU A 29 -2.61 -1.08 -2.33
CA LEU A 29 -2.91 -1.04 -3.76
C LEU A 29 -1.76 -0.45 -4.57
N TYR A 30 -1.04 0.52 -4.00
CA TYR A 30 0.18 1.07 -4.57
C TYR A 30 1.22 1.34 -3.47
N PRO A 31 2.51 0.99 -3.66
CA PRO A 31 3.05 0.07 -4.66
C PRO A 31 2.26 -1.24 -4.79
N THR A 32 2.23 -1.82 -5.99
CA THR A 32 1.42 -3.02 -6.25
C THR A 32 1.89 -4.16 -5.37
N TYR A 33 1.01 -4.66 -4.52
CA TYR A 33 1.32 -5.71 -3.55
C TYR A 33 1.46 -7.09 -4.22
N ARG A 34 2.18 -8.00 -3.56
CA ARG A 34 2.30 -9.41 -3.92
C ARG A 34 0.95 -10.10 -3.78
N HIS A 35 0.51 -10.74 -4.86
CA HIS A 35 -0.64 -11.61 -4.80
C HIS A 35 -0.29 -12.94 -4.14
N MET A 36 -1.26 -13.55 -3.46
CA MET A 36 -1.16 -14.95 -3.08
C MET A 36 -1.09 -15.78 -4.37
N SER A 37 0.00 -16.54 -4.53
CA SER A 37 0.31 -17.29 -5.74
C SER A 37 0.02 -18.78 -5.62
N GLU A 38 0.20 -19.51 -6.71
CA GLU A 38 0.17 -20.98 -6.68
C GLU A 38 1.30 -21.56 -5.82
N LYS A 39 2.51 -20.97 -5.90
CA LYS A 39 3.63 -21.35 -5.04
C LYS A 39 3.29 -21.18 -3.56
N TYR A 40 2.69 -20.04 -3.19
CA TYR A 40 2.22 -19.81 -1.83
C TYR A 40 1.27 -20.91 -1.35
N ARG A 41 0.29 -21.30 -2.19
CA ARG A 41 -0.67 -22.36 -1.86
C ARG A 41 -0.01 -23.72 -1.71
N LYS A 42 0.93 -24.05 -2.60
CA LYS A 42 1.66 -25.32 -2.58
C LYS A 42 2.56 -25.44 -1.35
N ASP A 43 3.25 -24.35 -1.00
CA ASP A 43 4.20 -24.33 0.10
C ASP A 43 3.51 -24.14 1.47
N GLY A 44 2.28 -23.61 1.48
CA GLY A 44 1.53 -23.30 2.71
C GLY A 44 0.89 -24.52 3.42
N GLY A 45 1.06 -25.74 2.91
CA GLY A 45 0.44 -26.95 3.48
C GLY A 45 -1.08 -26.85 3.40
N VAL A 46 -1.78 -27.08 4.52
CA VAL A 46 -3.26 -26.99 4.63
C VAL A 46 -3.89 -25.73 4.05
N LEU A 47 -3.15 -24.63 3.89
CA LEU A 47 -3.61 -23.44 3.21
C LEU A 47 -4.02 -23.68 1.75
N ILE A 48 -3.58 -24.78 1.10
CA ILE A 48 -4.05 -25.14 -0.25
C ILE A 48 -5.58 -25.31 -0.32
N ASN A 49 -6.21 -25.67 0.80
CA ASN A 49 -7.65 -25.91 0.91
C ASN A 49 -8.46 -24.62 1.13
N VAL A 50 -7.78 -23.47 1.24
CA VAL A 50 -8.39 -22.15 1.38
C VAL A 50 -8.46 -21.48 0.02
N GLY A 51 -9.57 -20.81 -0.28
CA GLY A 51 -9.71 -20.08 -1.54
C GLY A 51 -8.66 -18.98 -1.66
N ILE A 52 -8.07 -18.78 -2.85
CA ILE A 52 -7.00 -17.79 -3.04
C ILE A 52 -7.44 -16.37 -2.68
N ARG A 53 -8.72 -16.03 -2.95
CA ARG A 53 -9.30 -14.74 -2.58
C ARG A 53 -9.40 -14.57 -1.06
N GLU A 54 -9.73 -15.65 -0.34
CA GLU A 54 -9.77 -15.63 1.12
C GLU A 54 -8.36 -15.49 1.70
N LEU A 55 -7.38 -16.25 1.19
CA LEU A 55 -5.97 -16.08 1.58
C LEU A 55 -5.47 -14.65 1.37
N GLN A 56 -5.87 -14.03 0.27
CA GLN A 56 -5.43 -12.68 -0.07
C GLN A 56 -5.84 -11.65 0.98
N ILE A 57 -7.09 -11.75 1.46
CA ILE A 57 -7.71 -10.72 2.28
C ILE A 57 -7.70 -11.08 3.78
N ALA A 58 -7.63 -12.37 4.14
CA ALA A 58 -7.77 -12.81 5.53
C ALA A 58 -6.71 -12.22 6.47
N PRO A 59 -7.04 -11.97 7.75
CA PRO A 59 -6.05 -11.54 8.73
C PRO A 59 -5.03 -12.66 9.01
N ILE A 60 -3.81 -12.30 9.41
CA ILE A 60 -2.72 -13.25 9.65
C ILE A 60 -3.05 -14.22 10.80
N GLU A 61 -3.80 -13.78 11.81
CA GLU A 61 -4.21 -14.57 12.96
C GLU A 61 -5.08 -15.76 12.53
N LEU A 62 -5.97 -15.55 11.55
CA LEU A 62 -6.85 -16.62 11.05
C LEU A 62 -6.06 -17.66 10.23
N ILE A 63 -5.23 -17.20 9.29
CA ILE A 63 -4.51 -18.14 8.40
C ILE A 63 -3.35 -18.84 9.11
N SER A 64 -2.71 -18.21 10.10
CA SER A 64 -1.61 -18.83 10.87
C SER A 64 -2.07 -19.98 11.78
N GLN A 65 -3.37 -20.02 12.12
CA GLN A 65 -3.97 -21.08 12.93
C GLN A 65 -4.33 -22.33 12.12
N LYS A 66 -4.44 -22.23 10.78
CA LYS A 66 -4.74 -23.39 9.93
C LYS A 66 -3.51 -24.29 9.86
N LYS A 67 -3.53 -25.41 10.59
CA LYS A 67 -2.46 -26.42 10.65
C LYS A 67 -3.06 -27.82 10.56
N GLN A 68 -2.38 -28.71 9.85
CA GLN A 68 -2.69 -30.14 9.79
C GLN A 68 -1.39 -30.93 9.81
N ILE A 69 -1.33 -31.98 10.64
CA ILE A 69 -0.10 -32.74 10.87
C ILE A 69 0.30 -33.59 9.65
N ASP A 70 -0.69 -34.10 8.94
CA ASP A 70 -0.59 -34.89 7.72
C ASP A 70 -0.36 -34.04 6.47
N TYR A 71 -0.55 -32.71 6.58
CA TYR A 71 -0.31 -31.79 5.49
C TYR A 71 0.42 -30.50 5.95
N PRO A 72 1.68 -30.66 6.40
CA PRO A 72 2.47 -29.56 6.94
C PRO A 72 2.91 -28.58 5.83
N PRO A 73 3.17 -27.30 6.18
CA PRO A 73 3.82 -26.38 5.26
C PRO A 73 5.22 -26.87 4.84
N ALA A 74 5.68 -26.44 3.68
CA ALA A 74 7.04 -26.70 3.20
C ALA A 74 8.09 -26.16 4.19
N PRO A 75 9.28 -26.76 4.31
CA PRO A 75 10.34 -26.30 5.22
C PRO A 75 10.83 -24.86 4.99
N THR A 76 10.53 -24.30 3.82
CA THR A 76 10.85 -22.93 3.40
C THR A 76 9.69 -21.95 3.63
N PHE A 77 8.50 -22.43 3.98
CA PHE A 77 7.32 -21.62 4.25
C PHE A 77 7.25 -21.21 5.72
N ASN A 78 7.08 -19.92 5.97
CA ASN A 78 6.74 -19.42 7.30
C ASN A 78 5.84 -18.20 7.17
N ILE A 79 4.64 -18.32 7.72
CA ILE A 79 3.61 -17.28 7.66
C ILE A 79 4.05 -15.98 8.36
N MET A 80 4.99 -16.07 9.30
CA MET A 80 5.50 -14.94 10.07
C MET A 80 6.73 -14.25 9.43
N ASN A 81 6.98 -14.48 8.13
CA ASN A 81 8.11 -13.91 7.40
C ASN A 81 8.12 -12.38 7.21
N GLY A 82 7.22 -11.66 7.88
CA GLY A 82 6.92 -10.25 7.65
C GLY A 82 5.98 -9.99 6.47
N CYS A 83 5.82 -10.92 5.55
CA CYS A 83 4.98 -10.78 4.35
C CYS A 83 3.91 -11.87 4.23
N ARG A 84 3.40 -12.35 5.37
CA ARG A 84 2.35 -13.39 5.44
C ARG A 84 2.68 -14.61 4.59
N GLY A 85 3.93 -15.09 4.64
CA GLY A 85 4.43 -16.24 3.90
C GLY A 85 4.69 -16.01 2.41
N THR A 86 4.34 -14.85 1.84
CA THR A 86 4.68 -14.52 0.45
C THR A 86 6.17 -14.24 0.30
N VAL A 87 6.75 -14.67 -0.81
CA VAL A 87 8.15 -14.40 -1.19
C VAL A 87 8.16 -13.67 -2.53
N TYR A 88 9.32 -13.12 -2.91
CA TYR A 88 9.48 -12.62 -4.27
C TYR A 88 9.45 -13.81 -5.24
N GLU A 89 8.71 -13.66 -6.32
CA GLU A 89 8.69 -14.61 -7.44
C GLU A 89 9.07 -13.88 -8.72
N GLU A 90 9.85 -14.52 -9.58
CA GLU A 90 10.19 -13.94 -10.88
C GLU A 90 8.92 -13.56 -11.64
N GLY A 91 8.88 -12.34 -12.18
CA GLY A 91 7.70 -11.77 -12.82
C GLY A 91 6.72 -11.07 -11.87
N SER A 92 7.00 -11.01 -10.57
CA SER A 92 6.25 -10.15 -9.63
C SER A 92 6.36 -8.68 -10.03
N ASN A 93 5.32 -7.90 -9.74
CA ASN A 93 5.37 -6.45 -9.93
C ASN A 93 6.40 -5.83 -8.98
N VAL A 94 7.28 -5.00 -9.52
CA VAL A 94 8.32 -4.28 -8.76
C VAL A 94 8.16 -2.79 -9.00
N THR A 95 8.15 -2.00 -7.93
CA THR A 95 8.04 -0.55 -8.03
C THR A 95 9.37 0.13 -7.75
N THR A 96 9.82 0.97 -8.66
CA THR A 96 11.02 1.80 -8.45
C THR A 96 10.67 3.03 -7.63
N LEU A 97 11.33 3.20 -6.48
CA LEU A 97 11.18 4.34 -5.59
C LEU A 97 12.52 5.09 -5.45
N GLN A 98 12.47 6.42 -5.35
CA GLN A 98 13.66 7.25 -5.24
C GLN A 98 14.04 7.49 -3.78
N ARG A 99 15.34 7.49 -3.47
CA ARG A 99 15.85 7.77 -2.11
C ARG A 99 15.55 9.20 -1.70
N GLY A 100 15.16 9.38 -0.44
CA GLY A 100 14.89 10.70 0.13
C GLY A 100 13.64 11.39 -0.41
N GLU A 101 12.97 10.80 -1.39
CA GLU A 101 11.77 11.36 -2.01
C GLU A 101 10.50 10.89 -1.29
N VAL A 102 9.48 11.73 -1.38
CA VAL A 102 8.12 11.37 -0.99
C VAL A 102 7.53 10.51 -2.09
N PHE A 103 6.79 9.47 -1.71
CA PHE A 103 6.07 8.63 -2.65
C PHE A 103 4.63 8.38 -2.18
N ASP A 104 3.74 8.19 -3.13
CA ASP A 104 2.36 7.85 -2.82
C ASP A 104 2.24 6.42 -2.31
N VAL A 105 1.34 6.22 -1.35
CA VAL A 105 0.88 4.89 -0.96
C VAL A 105 -0.63 4.90 -1.08
N LYS A 106 -1.18 3.93 -1.79
CA LYS A 106 -2.63 3.74 -1.93
C LYS A 106 -3.00 2.46 -1.22
N TRP A 107 -4.10 2.46 -0.48
CA TRP A 107 -4.64 1.28 0.19
C TRP A 107 -6.16 1.34 0.20
N THR A 108 -6.78 0.20 0.46
CA THR A 108 -8.21 0.08 0.75
C THR A 108 -8.38 -0.55 2.12
N ILE A 109 -9.47 -0.19 2.80
CA ILE A 109 -9.96 -0.89 3.97
C ILE A 109 -11.40 -1.24 3.64
N SER A 110 -11.65 -2.51 3.32
CA SER A 110 -13.03 -3.00 3.23
C SER A 110 -13.70 -2.75 4.58
N ALA A 111 -14.97 -2.31 4.58
CA ALA A 111 -15.74 -1.93 5.78
C ALA A 111 -14.92 -1.07 6.78
N PRO A 112 -14.84 0.26 6.59
CA PRO A 112 -13.97 1.12 7.37
C PRO A 112 -14.29 1.05 8.88
N HIS A 113 -13.37 0.46 9.63
CA HIS A 113 -13.44 0.37 11.09
C HIS A 113 -12.24 1.05 11.75
N PRO A 114 -12.31 1.37 13.06
CA PRO A 114 -11.18 1.91 13.79
C PRO A 114 -9.98 0.95 13.80
N GLY A 115 -8.81 1.48 13.48
CA GLY A 115 -7.55 0.74 13.45
C GLY A 115 -6.37 1.69 13.24
N TYR A 116 -5.19 1.11 13.09
CA TYR A 116 -4.00 1.89 12.75
C TYR A 116 -3.20 1.23 11.62
N MET A 117 -2.60 2.08 10.80
CA MET A 117 -1.75 1.68 9.70
C MET A 117 -0.28 1.97 10.03
N LYS A 118 0.61 1.07 9.63
CA LYS A 118 2.06 1.25 9.66
C LYS A 118 2.66 0.85 8.32
N LEU A 119 3.68 1.60 7.90
CA LEU A 119 4.52 1.26 6.75
C LEU A 119 5.93 0.95 7.23
N SER A 120 6.43 -0.20 6.81
CA SER A 120 7.79 -0.66 7.12
C SER A 120 8.49 -1.00 5.81
N ILE A 121 9.79 -0.72 5.71
CA ILE A 121 10.60 -1.29 4.63
C ILE A 121 11.33 -2.51 5.20
N LEU A 122 11.06 -3.68 4.65
CA LEU A 122 11.68 -4.93 5.08
C LEU A 122 12.65 -5.42 4.03
N LYS A 123 13.69 -6.14 4.50
CA LYS A 123 14.60 -6.91 3.67
C LYS A 123 14.23 -8.38 3.83
N PRO A 124 13.38 -8.94 2.97
CA PRO A 124 13.01 -10.34 3.09
C PRO A 124 14.25 -11.21 2.84
N THR A 125 14.34 -12.32 3.56
CA THR A 125 15.27 -13.39 3.19
C THR A 125 14.78 -14.05 1.89
N GLU A 126 15.68 -14.65 1.11
CA GLU A 126 15.30 -15.39 -0.12
C GLU A 126 14.23 -16.47 0.14
N ASN A 127 14.16 -16.97 1.38
CA ASN A 127 13.14 -17.89 1.89
C ASN A 127 12.24 -17.19 2.92
N ALA A 128 11.06 -17.72 3.24
CA ALA A 128 10.15 -17.11 4.21
C ALA A 128 10.62 -17.20 5.69
N LYS A 129 11.93 -17.30 5.99
CA LYS A 129 12.45 -17.55 7.35
C LYS A 129 12.63 -16.31 8.23
N GLY A 130 12.46 -15.09 7.72
CA GLY A 130 12.65 -13.86 8.49
C GLY A 130 11.61 -13.63 9.60
N ASN A 131 11.93 -12.79 10.58
CA ASN A 131 10.96 -12.17 11.49
C ASN A 131 10.77 -10.71 11.03
N GLY A 132 9.53 -10.25 10.89
CA GLY A 132 9.23 -8.87 10.45
C GLY A 132 9.80 -7.83 11.43
N GLY A 133 10.39 -6.75 10.91
CA GLY A 133 11.03 -5.68 11.67
C GLY A 133 10.05 -4.57 12.10
N ASP A 134 10.30 -4.02 13.29
CA ASP A 134 9.56 -2.90 13.88
C ASP A 134 10.05 -1.56 13.33
N GLY A 135 9.28 -0.89 12.48
CA GLY A 135 9.57 0.49 12.07
C GLY A 135 8.41 1.15 11.32
N ASN A 136 7.94 2.30 11.79
CA ASN A 136 6.88 3.11 11.17
C ASN A 136 7.43 4.48 10.75
N THR A 137 7.11 4.96 9.56
CA THR A 137 7.31 6.37 9.15
C THR A 137 6.35 6.74 8.01
N ALA A 138 5.92 8.01 7.95
CA ALA A 138 5.23 8.58 6.79
C ALA A 138 6.02 8.29 5.50
N ALA A 139 5.38 8.09 4.35
CA ALA A 139 5.99 7.56 3.11
C ALA A 139 7.03 8.49 2.45
N LYS A 140 8.14 8.74 3.14
CA LYS A 140 9.39 9.27 2.62
C LYS A 140 10.38 8.12 2.63
N MET A 141 10.91 7.79 1.47
CA MET A 141 11.94 6.78 1.37
C MET A 141 13.18 7.24 2.14
N PRO A 142 13.75 6.44 3.07
CA PRO A 142 14.96 6.85 3.78
C PRO A 142 16.09 7.17 2.79
N ALA A 143 16.79 8.29 3.00
CA ALA A 143 17.86 8.72 2.10
C ALA A 143 19.10 7.81 2.18
N ASP A 144 19.27 7.17 3.33
CA ASP A 144 20.35 6.27 3.72
C ASP A 144 20.04 4.79 3.51
N ILE A 145 18.89 4.45 2.92
CA ILE A 145 18.54 3.04 2.64
C ILE A 145 19.59 2.35 1.77
N LYS A 146 19.95 1.12 2.16
CA LYS A 146 20.98 0.30 1.50
C LYS A 146 20.47 -1.05 1.06
N GLY A 147 21.03 -1.58 -0.03
CA GLY A 147 20.82 -2.96 -0.48
C GLY A 147 19.38 -3.25 -0.88
N CYS A 148 18.77 -2.37 -1.67
CA CYS A 148 17.43 -2.52 -2.24
C CYS A 148 17.47 -2.34 -3.77
N GLU A 149 18.54 -2.75 -4.45
CA GLU A 149 18.72 -2.42 -5.88
C GLU A 149 18.09 -3.42 -6.83
N LYS A 150 17.83 -4.64 -6.34
CA LYS A 150 17.28 -5.73 -7.12
C LYS A 150 15.90 -6.11 -6.62
N ALA A 151 15.10 -6.65 -7.54
CA ALA A 151 13.80 -7.19 -7.21
C ALA A 151 13.93 -8.29 -6.14
N GLY A 152 13.09 -8.22 -5.11
CA GLY A 152 13.16 -9.11 -3.96
C GLY A 152 14.14 -8.69 -2.86
N ASP A 153 15.04 -7.71 -3.08
CA ASP A 153 15.95 -7.23 -2.03
C ASP A 153 15.17 -6.55 -0.89
N CYS A 154 14.13 -5.78 -1.25
CA CYS A 154 13.33 -4.99 -0.31
C CYS A 154 11.85 -5.03 -0.68
N VAL A 155 11.02 -4.92 0.36
CA VAL A 155 9.58 -4.76 0.24
C VAL A 155 9.09 -3.60 1.08
N LEU A 156 8.06 -2.91 0.58
CA LEU A 156 7.23 -2.07 1.41
C LEU A 156 6.14 -2.95 2.04
N GLN A 157 6.17 -3.08 3.36
CA GLN A 157 5.14 -3.74 4.14
C GLN A 157 4.08 -2.71 4.54
N PHE A 158 2.85 -2.98 4.15
CA PHE A 158 1.65 -2.34 4.69
C PHE A 158 1.09 -3.22 5.80
N PHE A 159 0.95 -2.65 6.99
CA PHE A 159 0.38 -3.28 8.17
C PHE A 159 -0.87 -2.49 8.57
N TRP A 160 -2.00 -3.16 8.67
CA TRP A 160 -3.25 -2.61 9.19
C TRP A 160 -3.74 -3.46 10.35
N TYR A 161 -3.83 -2.85 11.53
CA TYR A 161 -4.42 -3.48 12.70
C TYR A 161 -5.82 -2.97 12.94
N PHE A 162 -6.78 -3.89 12.85
CA PHE A 162 -8.19 -3.64 13.14
C PHE A 162 -8.44 -3.84 14.64
N LYS A 163 -8.73 -2.74 15.34
CA LYS A 163 -8.80 -2.72 16.81
C LYS A 163 -9.96 -3.52 17.39
N MET A 164 -11.11 -3.59 16.72
CA MET A 164 -12.30 -4.22 17.32
C MET A 164 -12.25 -5.76 17.28
N ALA A 165 -11.61 -6.34 16.26
CA ALA A 165 -11.45 -7.79 16.15
C ALA A 165 -10.05 -8.27 16.53
N GLU A 166 -9.15 -7.35 16.91
CA GLU A 166 -7.74 -7.63 17.22
C GLU A 166 -7.04 -8.41 16.10
N GLN A 167 -7.27 -7.97 14.86
CA GLN A 167 -6.83 -8.66 13.65
C GLN A 167 -5.84 -7.82 12.85
N THR A 168 -4.86 -8.49 12.25
CA THR A 168 -3.82 -7.85 11.48
C THR A 168 -3.88 -8.26 10.01
N TYR A 169 -3.98 -7.26 9.16
CA TYR A 169 -3.94 -7.40 7.72
C TYR A 169 -2.60 -6.87 7.22
N LEU A 170 -1.84 -7.75 6.57
CA LEU A 170 -0.56 -7.37 5.97
C LEU A 170 -0.56 -7.63 4.46
N THR A 171 0.14 -6.75 3.76
CA THR A 171 0.51 -6.93 2.36
C THR A 171 1.90 -6.36 2.14
N CYS A 172 2.70 -7.03 1.31
CA CYS A 172 4.02 -6.54 0.91
C CYS A 172 4.03 -6.22 -0.57
N ALA A 173 4.73 -5.17 -0.99
CA ALA A 173 5.03 -4.88 -2.39
C ALA A 173 6.54 -4.86 -2.60
N ASP A 174 7.01 -5.46 -3.69
CA ASP A 174 8.42 -5.43 -4.06
C ASP A 174 8.81 -4.03 -4.54
N ILE A 175 9.92 -3.54 -4.00
CA ILE A 175 10.46 -2.23 -4.35
C ILE A 175 11.93 -2.34 -4.72
N ILE A 176 12.35 -1.49 -5.65
CA ILE A 176 13.77 -1.22 -5.87
C ILE A 176 14.05 0.27 -5.66
N VAL A 177 15.23 0.54 -5.13
CA VAL A 177 15.69 1.86 -4.77
C VAL A 177 17.07 2.07 -5.41
N PRO A 178 17.14 2.71 -6.60
CA PRO A 178 18.39 2.90 -7.31
C PRO A 178 19.45 3.65 -6.49
N GLY A 179 20.70 3.22 -6.61
CA GLY A 179 21.82 3.81 -5.88
C GLY A 179 21.84 3.50 -4.38
N SER A 180 21.12 2.46 -3.94
CA SER A 180 21.16 1.94 -2.57
C SER A 180 22.27 0.88 -2.38
N GLY A 181 22.96 0.43 -3.43
CA GLY A 181 23.91 -0.69 -3.40
C GLY A 181 25.34 -0.35 -2.98
N ALA A 182 25.59 0.88 -2.55
CA ALA A 182 26.92 1.29 -2.10
C ALA A 182 27.09 1.18 -0.57
N SER A 183 27.91 0.22 -0.15
CA SER A 183 28.74 0.32 1.06
C SER A 183 29.78 1.43 0.83
N GLY A 184 29.47 2.65 1.24
CA GLY A 184 30.37 3.78 1.06
C GLY A 184 29.77 5.05 1.61
N ASP A 185 30.30 5.49 2.74
CA ASP A 185 30.26 6.90 3.13
C ASP A 185 30.82 7.73 1.98
N SER A 186 29.92 8.36 1.24
CA SER A 186 30.26 9.52 0.43
C SER A 186 28.98 10.31 0.21
N ILE A 187 28.63 11.08 1.24
CA ILE A 187 28.07 12.40 1.00
C ILE A 187 29.17 13.15 0.23
N SER A 188 29.13 13.08 -1.09
CA SER A 188 29.79 14.09 -1.91
C SER A 188 29.03 15.38 -1.61
N ALA A 189 29.56 16.15 -0.67
CA ALA A 189 29.22 17.54 -0.51
C ALA A 189 29.28 18.17 -1.91
N ALA A 190 28.14 18.68 -2.38
CA ALA A 190 28.10 19.52 -3.55
C ALA A 190 29.13 20.63 -3.33
N ARG A 191 30.26 20.54 -4.03
CA ARG A 191 31.24 21.62 -4.12
C ARG A 191 30.52 22.80 -4.73
N SER A 192 30.07 23.71 -3.88
CA SER A 192 29.77 25.09 -4.23
C SER A 192 31.05 25.67 -4.84
N SER A 193 31.15 25.65 -6.16
CA SER A 193 32.16 26.38 -6.92
C SER A 193 31.89 27.87 -6.75
N ARG A 194 32.46 28.42 -5.67
CA ARG A 194 32.62 29.85 -5.49
C ARG A 194 33.47 30.36 -6.65
N PRO A 195 33.03 31.34 -7.46
CA PRO A 195 33.86 31.87 -8.52
C PRO A 195 35.08 32.55 -7.89
N GLN A 196 36.27 32.18 -8.35
CA GLN A 196 37.52 32.80 -7.97
C GLN A 196 37.46 34.28 -8.35
N ARG A 197 37.63 35.14 -7.34
CA ARG A 197 37.81 36.59 -7.49
C ARG A 197 39.11 36.83 -8.25
N LEU A 198 39.01 37.06 -9.56
CA LEU A 198 40.11 37.63 -10.32
C LEU A 198 40.28 39.08 -9.86
N ARG A 199 41.41 39.36 -9.20
CA ARG A 199 41.82 40.72 -8.82
C ARG A 199 42.14 41.49 -10.10
N LEU A 200 41.21 42.30 -10.59
CA LEU A 200 41.52 43.35 -11.56
C LEU A 200 41.66 44.68 -10.82
N ARG A 201 42.90 45.18 -10.71
CA ARG A 201 43.16 46.57 -10.34
C ARG A 201 42.77 47.43 -11.53
N LEU A 202 41.65 48.16 -11.44
CA LEU A 202 41.37 49.28 -12.32
C LEU A 202 41.20 50.54 -11.49
N ARG A 203 42.23 51.38 -11.57
CA ARG A 203 42.23 52.78 -11.14
C ARG A 203 41.70 53.55 -12.34
N LEU A 204 40.60 54.29 -12.21
CA LEU A 204 40.46 55.69 -12.65
C LEU A 204 39.04 56.24 -12.45
N LEU A 205 39.03 57.41 -11.80
CA LEU A 205 38.16 58.59 -11.93
C LEU A 205 36.64 58.54 -11.71
N ARG A 206 36.23 59.27 -10.66
CA ARG A 206 34.92 59.90 -10.46
C ARG A 206 34.67 61.02 -11.50
N LEU A 207 33.42 61.15 -11.98
CA LEU A 207 32.58 62.37 -12.01
C LEU A 207 31.21 61.99 -12.66
N ARG A 208 30.09 61.94 -11.92
CA ARG A 208 29.06 62.98 -11.70
C ARG A 208 27.93 63.06 -12.76
N LEU A 209 26.72 62.79 -12.25
CA LEU A 209 25.44 63.51 -12.40
C LEU A 209 24.46 63.21 -13.56
N LEU A 210 23.19 63.00 -13.10
CA LEU A 210 21.87 63.26 -13.72
C LEU A 210 21.52 62.37 -14.94
N ARG A 211 20.35 61.72 -15.05
CA ARG A 211 18.97 62.19 -14.84
C ARG A 211 18.01 60.97 -14.94
N SER A 212 16.94 60.95 -14.14
CA SER A 212 15.71 60.18 -14.42
C SER A 212 14.87 60.95 -15.47
N PRO A 213 13.98 60.31 -16.26
CA PRO A 213 12.59 60.14 -15.79
C PRO A 213 11.84 58.87 -16.27
N ARG A 214 10.92 58.43 -15.40
CA ARG A 214 9.51 57.96 -15.58
C ARG A 214 9.02 57.26 -16.86
N SER A 215 7.95 56.46 -16.60
CA SER A 215 6.82 56.05 -17.46
C SER A 215 7.00 54.73 -18.23
N LEU A 216 6.07 53.77 -18.28
CA LEU A 216 4.62 53.74 -18.04
C LEU A 216 4.15 52.35 -17.57
N LEU A 217 3.07 52.36 -16.78
CA LEU A 217 2.19 51.23 -16.50
C LEU A 217 1.40 50.84 -17.77
N SER A 218 1.08 49.54 -17.92
CA SER A 218 -0.17 49.08 -18.55
C SER A 218 -0.48 47.61 -18.18
N PRO A 219 -1.76 47.20 -18.27
CA PRO A 219 -2.37 46.33 -17.26
C PRO A 219 -2.68 44.89 -17.71
N PHE A 220 -3.02 44.10 -16.69
CA PHE A 220 -3.84 42.88 -16.64
C PHE A 220 -4.69 42.53 -17.88
N VAL A 221 -4.60 41.27 -18.31
CA VAL A 221 -5.72 40.50 -18.87
C VAL A 221 -5.64 39.06 -18.36
N THR A 222 -6.62 38.65 -17.56
CA THR A 222 -7.01 37.26 -17.33
C THR A 222 -8.18 36.91 -18.25
N PRO A 223 -8.30 35.66 -18.70
CA PRO A 223 -9.62 35.09 -18.99
C PRO A 223 -9.90 33.86 -18.12
N GLU A 224 -11.06 33.90 -17.47
CA GLU A 224 -11.77 32.77 -16.88
C GLU A 224 -12.35 31.82 -17.95
N PRO A 225 -12.77 30.59 -17.58
CA PRO A 225 -13.10 29.52 -18.51
C PRO A 225 -14.53 29.60 -19.03
N ALA A 226 -14.69 29.29 -20.33
CA ALA A 226 -16.00 29.12 -20.96
C ALA A 226 -16.64 27.78 -20.56
N THR A 227 -17.86 27.87 -20.04
CA THR A 227 -18.82 26.78 -19.83
C THR A 227 -19.46 26.37 -21.16
N VAL A 228 -19.50 25.08 -21.47
CA VAL A 228 -20.35 24.52 -22.54
C VAL A 228 -21.16 23.33 -22.02
N LYS A 229 -22.44 23.64 -21.84
CA LYS A 229 -23.69 22.89 -22.08
C LYS A 229 -23.71 21.36 -22.03
N LYS A 230 -24.53 20.91 -21.07
CA LYS A 230 -25.36 19.70 -21.06
C LYS A 230 -26.26 19.66 -22.32
N GLU A 231 -26.28 18.53 -23.02
CA GLU A 231 -27.43 18.11 -23.83
C GLU A 231 -27.91 16.72 -23.39
N VAL A 232 -29.22 16.57 -23.48
CA VAL A 232 -30.08 15.46 -23.05
C VAL A 232 -30.72 14.84 -24.30
N GLY A 233 -30.82 13.51 -24.30
CA GLY A 233 -31.69 12.66 -25.13
C GLY A 233 -31.26 11.21 -24.90
N GLY A 234 -32.04 10.30 -24.28
CA GLY A 234 -33.32 9.75 -24.73
C GLY A 234 -33.03 8.74 -25.87
N GLU A 235 -33.42 7.47 -25.90
CA GLU A 235 -34.39 6.64 -25.19
C GLU A 235 -34.02 5.14 -25.44
N ALA A 236 -34.73 4.23 -24.79
CA ALA A 236 -34.55 2.79 -24.61
C ALA A 236 -34.51 1.90 -25.87
N ASP A 237 -33.91 0.71 -25.73
CA ASP A 237 -34.59 -0.54 -26.11
C ASP A 237 -34.09 -1.75 -25.29
N GLY A 238 -35.01 -2.62 -24.92
CA GLY A 238 -34.79 -3.80 -24.09
C GLY A 238 -34.55 -5.06 -24.93
N GLY A 239 -33.73 -5.97 -24.41
CA GLY A 239 -33.51 -7.28 -25.04
C GLY A 239 -32.92 -8.30 -24.09
N LYS A 240 -33.78 -8.98 -23.32
CA LYS A 240 -33.45 -10.27 -22.67
C LYS A 240 -33.22 -11.33 -23.75
N CYS A 241 -32.13 -12.10 -23.67
CA CYS A 241 -32.12 -13.48 -24.20
C CYS A 241 -31.08 -14.39 -23.51
N SER A 242 -31.62 -15.16 -22.56
CA SER A 242 -31.41 -16.59 -22.25
C SER A 242 -30.03 -17.27 -22.26
N ARG A 243 -29.69 -17.74 -21.05
CA ARG A 243 -28.68 -18.75 -20.68
C ARG A 243 -29.10 -20.14 -21.19
N ARG A 244 -28.23 -20.87 -21.88
CA ARG A 244 -28.41 -22.31 -22.21
C ARG A 244 -27.38 -23.14 -21.45
N MET A 245 -27.82 -23.90 -20.44
CA MET A 245 -27.04 -25.00 -19.87
C MET A 245 -27.12 -26.20 -20.82
N ARG A 246 -25.98 -26.82 -21.14
CA ARG A 246 -25.91 -28.19 -21.67
C ARG A 246 -25.38 -29.09 -20.56
N ARG A 247 -26.20 -30.04 -20.13
CA ARG A 247 -25.73 -31.30 -19.51
C ARG A 247 -25.28 -32.21 -20.64
N ASN A 248 -24.14 -32.86 -20.45
CA ASN A 248 -23.85 -34.24 -20.82
C ASN A 248 -22.86 -34.75 -19.77
#